data_AF-A0A7V5M2A8-F1
#
_entry.id   AF-A0A7V5M2A8-F1
#
_cell.length_a   1.000
_cell.length_b   1.000
_cell.length_c   1.000
_cell.angle_alpha   90.00
_cell.angle_beta   90.00
_cell.angle_gamma   90.00
#
_symmetry.space_group_name_H-M   'P 1'
#
loop_
_entity.id
_entity.type
_entity.pdbx_description
1 polymer ?
#
loop_
_entity_poly.entity_id
_entity_poly.type
_entity_poly.pdbx_seq_one_letter_code
_entity_poly.pdbx_strand_id
1 'polypeptide(L)'
;MRLLRFSRARYYRESGTRNAREKTETWNSGMKDHLEALSEVTSRGADFDAFREFREVRAAHWEALWKEYTKPRCARLRMNLCCGRQRAFANFFSPLSALKEDESQRLVVAYGAGRWKTQNGCTPAGTTRTYIECARRFVTIPVDEFRTSYTHHELGCTPQRVDMEKCQRSPEDIAKYGRLTDEQMERRAKVRGLLASVSTINDKKLMEFVNRDFNAASNIRRCAVMAKRAPELTRVNFVGQPLRAELYKGKLKPLVWGRSLKTFRRLHVGGRYFV
;
A
#
# COMPACT_ATOMS: atom_id res chain seq x y z
N MET A 1 -9.15 22.60 -2.39
CA MET A 1 -9.16 21.12 -2.41
C MET A 1 -9.07 20.62 -0.97
N ARG A 2 -10.02 19.78 -0.50
CA ARG A 2 -9.91 19.19 0.86
C ARG A 2 -8.91 18.03 0.82
N LEU A 3 -7.88 18.08 1.68
CA LEU A 3 -6.89 17.00 1.81
C LEU A 3 -7.28 16.06 2.95
N LEU A 4 -7.49 14.78 2.63
CA LEU A 4 -7.78 13.74 3.62
C LEU A 4 -6.63 12.75 3.67
N ARG A 5 -6.05 12.57 4.87
CA ARG A 5 -4.87 11.71 5.05
C ARG A 5 -5.23 10.43 5.79
N PHE A 6 -5.02 9.30 5.12
CA PHE A 6 -5.03 7.97 5.73
C PHE A 6 -3.62 7.39 5.72
N SER A 7 -2.82 7.78 6.73
CA SER A 7 -1.43 7.36 6.81
C SER A 7 -1.28 5.92 7.30
N ARG A 8 -0.15 5.28 6.98
CA ARG A 8 0.22 3.95 7.50
C ARG A 8 0.20 3.90 9.03
N ALA A 9 0.68 4.96 9.68
CA ALA A 9 0.70 5.05 11.14
C ALA A 9 -0.71 5.07 11.74
N ARG A 10 -1.63 5.85 11.13
CA ARG A 10 -3.04 5.86 11.52
C ARG A 10 -3.68 4.48 11.31
N TYR A 11 -3.47 3.88 10.13
CA TYR A 11 -3.97 2.55 9.82
C TYR A 11 -3.49 1.49 10.82
N TYR A 12 -2.21 1.46 11.18
CA TYR A 12 -1.68 0.49 12.15
C TYR A 12 -2.22 0.68 13.56
N ARG A 13 -2.45 1.93 13.96
CA ARG A 13 -3.08 2.27 15.24
C ARG A 13 -4.53 1.80 15.27
N GLU A 14 -5.34 2.24 14.30
CA GLU A 14 -6.78 1.94 14.25
C GLU A 14 -7.08 0.46 14.01
N SER A 15 -6.23 -0.24 13.23
CA SER A 15 -6.41 -1.67 12.97
C SER A 15 -5.95 -2.58 14.11
N GLY A 16 -5.22 -2.04 15.10
CA GLY A 16 -4.59 -2.84 16.15
C GLY A 16 -3.40 -3.68 15.68
N THR A 17 -2.82 -3.35 14.51
CA THR A 17 -1.68 -4.09 13.94
C THR A 17 -0.47 -4.07 14.88
N ARG A 18 -0.20 -2.94 15.53
CA ARG A 18 0.92 -2.83 16.47
C ARG A 18 0.74 -3.74 17.68
N ASN A 19 -0.42 -3.68 18.34
CA ASN A 19 -0.72 -4.53 19.50
C ASN A 19 -0.75 -6.01 19.13
N ALA A 20 -1.22 -6.35 17.92
CA ALA A 20 -1.20 -7.73 17.43
C ALA A 20 0.22 -8.23 17.20
N ARG A 21 1.10 -7.37 16.68
CA ARG A 21 2.52 -7.66 16.52
C ARG A 21 3.18 -7.92 17.87
N GLU A 22 3.02 -7.01 18.83
CA GLU A 22 3.60 -7.14 20.18
C GLU A 22 3.15 -8.46 20.84
N LYS A 23 1.85 -8.78 20.80
CA LYS A 23 1.34 -10.07 21.32
C LYS A 23 1.95 -11.28 20.63
N THR A 24 2.09 -11.22 19.31
CA THR A 24 2.67 -12.31 18.53
C THR A 24 4.15 -12.49 18.85
N GLU A 25 4.91 -11.40 19.00
CA GLU A 25 6.31 -11.42 19.41
C GLU A 25 6.46 -12.04 20.81
N THR A 26 5.60 -11.69 21.77
CA THR A 26 5.58 -12.30 23.10
C THR A 26 5.22 -13.79 23.08
N TRP A 27 4.33 -14.24 22.20
CA TRP A 27 4.00 -15.66 22.09
C TRP A 27 5.09 -16.45 21.36
N ASN A 28 5.71 -15.82 20.37
CA ASN A 28 6.81 -16.40 19.60
C ASN A 28 8.11 -16.49 20.40
N SER A 29 8.30 -15.70 21.45
CA SER A 29 9.51 -15.81 22.30
C SER A 29 9.64 -17.19 22.93
N GLY A 30 8.53 -17.85 23.28
CA GLY A 30 8.51 -19.23 23.75
C GLY A 30 8.65 -20.29 22.66
N MET A 31 8.70 -19.89 21.38
CA MET A 31 8.88 -20.76 20.21
C MET A 31 10.15 -20.40 19.43
N LYS A 32 11.04 -19.61 20.04
CA LYS A 32 12.18 -18.99 19.35
C LYS A 32 13.07 -20.03 18.69
N ASP A 33 13.46 -21.07 19.43
CA ASP A 33 14.35 -22.12 18.95
C ASP A 33 13.77 -22.86 17.72
N HIS A 34 12.46 -23.16 17.75
CA HIS A 34 11.75 -23.77 16.62
C HIS A 34 11.69 -22.85 15.39
N LEU A 35 11.54 -21.54 15.60
CA LEU A 35 11.49 -20.55 14.52
C LEU A 35 12.88 -20.27 13.94
N GLU A 36 13.93 -20.29 14.76
CA GLU A 36 15.31 -20.15 14.32
C GLU A 36 15.74 -21.37 13.49
N ALA A 37 15.46 -22.59 13.95
CA ALA A 37 15.71 -23.81 13.17
C ALA A 37 15.02 -23.78 11.80
N LEU A 38 13.75 -23.33 11.74
CA LEU A 38 13.03 -23.15 10.48
C LEU A 38 13.56 -22.03 9.60
N SER A 39 14.32 -21.07 10.15
CA SER A 39 14.87 -19.95 9.39
C SER A 39 16.18 -20.29 8.68
N GLU A 40 16.91 -21.29 9.18
CA GLU A 40 18.14 -21.82 8.57
C GLU A 40 17.85 -22.64 7.30
N VAL A 41 16.68 -23.27 7.22
CA VAL A 41 16.26 -24.07 6.06
C VAL A 41 15.33 -23.30 5.14
N THR A 42 15.50 -23.46 3.83
CA THR A 42 14.66 -22.81 2.82
C THR A 42 13.89 -23.83 1.99
N SER A 43 12.57 -23.64 1.88
CA SER A 43 11.74 -24.33 0.88
C SER A 43 11.74 -23.64 -0.48
N ARG A 44 12.41 -22.48 -0.58
CA ARG A 44 12.44 -21.67 -1.79
C ARG A 44 13.68 -22.04 -2.60
N GLY A 45 13.47 -22.70 -3.74
CA GLY A 45 14.53 -23.09 -4.66
C GLY A 45 14.06 -24.20 -5.58
N ALA A 46 14.92 -24.57 -6.52
CA ALA A 46 14.75 -25.78 -7.35
C ALA A 46 15.60 -26.96 -6.83
N ASP A 47 16.34 -26.76 -5.74
CA ASP A 47 17.16 -27.78 -5.11
C ASP A 47 16.28 -28.74 -4.29
N PHE A 48 16.33 -30.02 -4.66
CA PHE A 48 15.54 -31.07 -4.04
C PHE A 48 16.07 -31.43 -2.65
N ASP A 49 17.38 -31.37 -2.42
CA ASP A 49 17.97 -31.76 -1.14
C ASP A 49 17.70 -30.70 -0.07
N ALA A 50 17.82 -29.41 -0.42
CA ALA A 50 17.37 -28.31 0.44
C ALA A 50 15.87 -28.41 0.79
N PHE A 51 15.02 -28.83 -0.16
CA PHE A 51 13.60 -29.06 0.12
C PHE A 51 13.37 -30.25 1.06
N ARG A 52 14.17 -31.32 0.93
CA ARG A 52 14.11 -32.49 1.82
C ARG A 52 14.49 -32.11 3.24
N GLU A 53 15.59 -31.41 3.41
CA GLU A 53 16.06 -30.87 4.70
C GLU A 53 14.99 -29.97 5.34
N PHE A 54 14.40 -29.06 4.56
CA PHE A 54 13.27 -28.25 5.03
C PHE A 54 12.10 -29.09 5.53
N ARG A 55 11.75 -30.19 4.84
CA ARG A 55 10.66 -31.08 5.28
C ARG A 55 11.00 -31.79 6.58
N GLU A 56 12.24 -32.23 6.76
CA GLU A 56 12.70 -32.93 7.97
C GLU A 56 12.68 -31.99 9.18
N VAL A 57 13.31 -30.81 9.07
CA VAL A 57 13.31 -29.79 10.13
C VAL A 57 11.89 -29.34 10.46
N ARG A 58 11.04 -29.14 9.43
CA ARG A 58 9.64 -28.79 9.64
C ARG A 58 8.87 -29.89 10.35
N ALA A 59 9.08 -31.16 10.00
CA ALA A 59 8.43 -32.28 10.68
C ALA A 59 8.85 -32.37 12.16
N ALA A 60 10.15 -32.21 12.43
CA ALA A 60 10.70 -32.27 13.79
C ALA A 60 10.13 -31.20 14.73
N HIS A 61 9.85 -30.00 14.21
CA HIS A 61 9.31 -28.88 15.01
C HIS A 61 7.79 -28.68 14.86
N TRP A 62 7.13 -29.49 14.02
CA TRP A 62 5.72 -29.29 13.68
C TRP A 62 4.79 -29.38 14.89
N GLU A 63 4.99 -30.37 15.77
CA GLU A 63 4.11 -30.61 16.90
C GLU A 63 4.06 -29.41 17.85
N ALA A 64 5.23 -28.88 18.24
CA ALA A 64 5.34 -27.73 19.12
C ALA A 64 4.71 -26.47 18.51
N LEU A 65 5.01 -26.18 17.24
CA LEU A 65 4.45 -25.04 16.51
C LEU A 65 2.94 -25.18 16.32
N TRP A 66 2.46 -26.39 15.99
CA TRP A 66 1.04 -26.66 15.83
C TRP A 66 0.29 -26.46 17.15
N LYS A 67 0.81 -27.02 18.25
CA LYS A 67 0.24 -26.87 19.60
C LYS A 67 0.15 -25.41 20.03
N GLU A 68 1.10 -24.57 19.63
CA GLU A 68 1.05 -23.12 19.91
C GLU A 68 0.06 -22.38 18.99
N TYR A 69 0.18 -22.55 17.68
CA TYR A 69 -0.59 -21.76 16.71
C TYR A 69 -2.06 -22.18 16.57
N THR A 70 -2.44 -23.36 17.06
CA THR A 70 -3.84 -23.81 17.15
C THR A 70 -4.57 -23.27 18.37
N LYS A 71 -3.87 -22.68 19.35
CA LYS A 71 -4.51 -22.13 20.56
C LYS A 71 -5.61 -21.13 20.19
N PRO A 72 -6.76 -21.12 20.90
CA PRO A 72 -7.86 -20.20 20.61
C PRO A 72 -7.44 -18.72 20.64
N ARG A 73 -6.39 -18.36 21.39
CA ARG A 73 -5.84 -16.99 21.40
C ARG A 73 -5.31 -16.55 20.03
N CYS A 74 -4.67 -17.46 19.29
CA CYS A 74 -4.11 -17.19 17.96
C CYS A 74 -5.22 -16.96 16.93
N ALA A 75 -6.25 -17.81 16.94
CA ALA A 75 -7.43 -17.64 16.10
C ALA A 75 -8.18 -16.33 16.39
N ARG A 76 -8.42 -16.04 17.68
CA ARG A 76 -9.05 -14.77 18.12
C ARG A 76 -8.25 -13.55 17.69
N LEU A 77 -6.92 -13.58 17.82
CA LEU A 77 -6.06 -12.47 17.40
C LEU A 77 -6.17 -12.22 15.88
N ARG A 78 -6.10 -13.27 15.07
CA ARG A 78 -6.23 -13.17 13.61
C ARG A 78 -7.58 -12.59 13.20
N MET A 79 -8.66 -13.06 13.82
CA MET A 79 -10.01 -12.54 13.57
C MET A 79 -10.15 -11.07 13.98
N ASN A 80 -9.67 -10.72 15.17
CA ASN A 80 -9.68 -9.34 15.66
C ASN A 80 -8.88 -8.40 14.76
N LEU A 81 -7.73 -8.84 14.25
CA LEU A 81 -6.92 -8.07 13.31
C LEU A 81 -7.60 -7.93 11.94
N CYS A 82 -8.31 -8.95 11.46
CA CYS A 82 -9.11 -8.87 10.24
C CYS A 82 -10.23 -7.81 10.41
N CYS A 83 -11.01 -7.91 11.48
CA CYS A 83 -12.07 -6.96 11.79
C CYS A 83 -11.52 -5.54 12.05
N GLY A 84 -10.38 -5.43 12.74
CA GLY A 84 -9.72 -4.15 13.01
C GLY A 84 -9.30 -3.45 11.72
N ARG A 85 -8.71 -4.17 10.77
CA ARG A 85 -8.38 -3.64 9.45
C ARG A 85 -9.63 -3.15 8.69
N GLN A 86 -10.73 -3.88 8.76
CA GLN A 86 -11.99 -3.48 8.14
C GLN A 86 -12.59 -2.22 8.79
N ARG A 87 -12.58 -2.15 10.13
CA ARG A 87 -13.04 -0.98 10.89
C ARG A 87 -12.22 0.27 10.57
N ALA A 88 -10.89 0.16 10.48
CA ALA A 88 -10.04 1.29 10.13
C ALA A 88 -10.44 1.91 8.77
N PHE A 89 -10.69 1.08 7.76
CA PHE A 89 -11.20 1.56 6.47
C PHE A 89 -12.63 2.12 6.57
N ALA A 90 -13.52 1.44 7.29
CA ALA A 90 -14.89 1.94 7.49
C ALA A 90 -14.90 3.32 8.14
N ASN A 91 -14.14 3.51 9.23
CA ASN A 91 -14.03 4.79 9.93
C ASN A 91 -13.48 5.90 9.04
N PHE A 92 -12.56 5.58 8.11
CA PHE A 92 -12.05 6.55 7.16
C PHE A 92 -13.07 6.89 6.05
N PHE A 93 -13.77 5.90 5.50
CA PHE A 93 -14.66 6.08 4.35
C PHE A 93 -16.12 6.43 4.69
N SER A 94 -16.59 6.16 5.90
CA SER A 94 -17.97 6.49 6.32
C SER A 94 -18.24 7.99 6.25
N PRO A 95 -17.37 8.88 6.78
CA PRO A 95 -17.55 10.33 6.61
C PRO A 95 -17.54 10.77 5.15
N LEU A 96 -16.71 10.12 4.31
CA LEU A 96 -16.66 10.37 2.87
C LEU A 96 -17.96 10.00 2.15
N SER A 97 -18.63 8.96 2.64
CA SER A 97 -19.92 8.52 2.10
C SER A 97 -21.06 9.46 2.50
N ALA A 98 -20.90 10.17 3.62
CA ALA A 98 -21.84 11.14 4.15
C ALA A 98 -21.67 12.56 3.57
N LEU A 99 -20.54 12.86 2.92
CA LEU A 99 -20.27 14.15 2.25
C LEU A 99 -21.17 14.42 1.01
N LYS A 100 -22.23 13.64 0.81
CA LYS A 100 -23.20 13.88 -0.27
C LYS A 100 -24.07 15.07 0.15
N GLU A 101 -23.71 16.26 -0.30
CA GLU A 101 -24.52 17.47 -0.10
C GLU A 101 -25.78 17.46 -0.99
N ASP A 102 -25.76 16.72 -2.11
CA ASP A 102 -26.87 16.56 -3.05
C ASP A 102 -26.86 15.12 -3.64
N GLU A 103 -28.03 14.49 -3.80
CA GLU A 103 -28.17 13.16 -4.41
C GLU A 103 -27.67 13.12 -5.87
N SER A 104 -27.58 14.28 -6.52
CA SER A 104 -27.02 14.46 -7.86
C SER A 104 -25.50 14.28 -7.91
N GLN A 105 -24.79 14.48 -6.79
CA GLN A 105 -23.33 14.46 -6.74
C GLN A 105 -22.80 13.10 -6.26
N ARG A 106 -22.21 12.34 -7.18
CA ARG A 106 -21.58 11.04 -6.87
C ARG A 106 -20.09 11.19 -6.61
N LEU A 107 -19.61 10.64 -5.50
CA LEU A 107 -18.18 10.53 -5.23
C LEU A 107 -17.54 9.51 -6.19
N VAL A 108 -16.59 9.97 -6.99
CA VAL A 108 -15.76 9.15 -7.88
C VAL A 108 -14.34 9.12 -7.33
N VAL A 109 -13.77 7.94 -7.25
CA VAL A 109 -12.39 7.72 -6.81
C VAL A 109 -11.52 7.41 -8.02
N ALA A 110 -10.63 8.32 -8.37
CA ALA A 110 -9.54 8.03 -9.30
C ALA A 110 -8.43 7.30 -8.54
N TYR A 111 -8.23 6.01 -8.85
CA TYR A 111 -7.28 5.15 -8.17
C TYR A 111 -6.06 4.92 -9.07
N GLY A 112 -4.88 5.23 -8.56
CA GLY A 112 -3.64 4.95 -9.29
C GLY A 112 -3.42 3.44 -9.43
N ALA A 113 -3.36 2.96 -10.67
CA ALA A 113 -3.14 1.56 -11.03
C ALA A 113 -1.66 1.30 -11.34
N GLY A 114 -0.79 1.62 -10.38
CA GLY A 114 0.64 1.34 -10.48
C GLY A 114 0.91 -0.17 -10.55
N ARG A 115 1.31 -0.65 -11.74
CA ARG A 115 1.81 -2.02 -11.92
C ARG A 115 3.30 -2.08 -11.53
N TRP A 116 3.63 -1.84 -10.27
CA TRP A 116 5.02 -1.96 -9.80
C TRP A 116 5.29 -3.41 -9.37
N LYS A 117 6.34 -4.04 -9.92
CA LYS A 117 6.87 -5.29 -9.38
C LYS A 117 7.50 -4.98 -8.02
N THR A 118 6.96 -5.55 -6.95
CA THR A 118 7.50 -5.42 -5.60
C THR A 118 8.97 -5.83 -5.59
N GLN A 119 9.89 -4.90 -5.32
CA GLN A 119 11.29 -5.24 -5.02
C GLN A 119 11.39 -5.68 -3.55
N ASN A 120 12.28 -6.63 -3.26
CA ASN A 120 12.54 -7.11 -1.89
C ASN A 120 12.81 -5.93 -0.94
N GLY A 121 12.20 -5.94 0.24
CA GLY A 121 12.29 -4.87 1.23
C GLY A 121 11.30 -3.70 1.05
N CYS A 122 10.59 -3.61 -0.08
CA CYS A 122 9.48 -2.67 -0.25
C CYS A 122 8.18 -3.33 0.21
N THR A 123 7.65 -2.95 1.38
CA THR A 123 6.29 -3.35 1.76
C THR A 123 5.29 -2.48 0.98
N PRO A 124 4.53 -3.00 0.01
CA PRO A 124 3.45 -2.21 -0.57
C PRO A 124 2.40 -2.02 0.53
N ALA A 125 2.09 -0.77 0.82
CA ALA A 125 1.06 -0.42 1.80
C ALA A 125 -0.31 -0.74 1.21
N GLY A 126 -0.86 -1.93 1.53
CA GLY A 126 -2.29 -2.24 1.44
C GLY A 126 -3.03 -1.85 0.16
N THR A 127 -2.35 -1.69 -0.99
CA THR A 127 -2.92 -1.09 -2.20
C THR A 127 -4.11 -1.90 -2.69
N THR A 128 -3.99 -3.22 -2.72
CA THR A 128 -5.09 -4.11 -3.10
C THR A 128 -6.31 -3.99 -2.19
N ARG A 129 -6.12 -3.90 -0.86
CA ARG A 129 -7.26 -3.78 0.06
C ARG A 129 -7.90 -2.42 -0.05
N THR A 130 -7.12 -1.34 -0.12
CA THR A 130 -7.63 0.02 -0.31
C THR A 130 -8.44 0.10 -1.61
N TYR A 131 -7.93 -0.45 -2.71
CA TYR A 131 -8.67 -0.52 -3.97
C TYR A 131 -9.99 -1.27 -3.82
N ILE A 132 -9.98 -2.47 -3.22
CA ILE A 132 -11.19 -3.26 -2.98
C ILE A 132 -12.21 -2.48 -2.14
N GLU A 133 -11.75 -1.80 -1.08
CA GLU A 133 -12.60 -1.02 -0.18
C GLU A 133 -13.16 0.24 -0.88
N CYS A 134 -12.39 0.88 -1.77
CA CYS A 134 -12.88 1.96 -2.62
C CYS A 134 -13.92 1.44 -3.62
N ALA A 135 -13.60 0.39 -4.38
CA ALA A 135 -14.46 -0.18 -5.42
C ALA A 135 -15.79 -0.73 -4.87
N ARG A 136 -15.80 -1.17 -3.60
CA ARG A 136 -17.01 -1.60 -2.90
C ARG A 136 -17.94 -0.45 -2.50
N ARG A 137 -17.39 0.74 -2.22
CA ARG A 137 -18.16 1.89 -1.68
C ARG A 137 -18.43 2.99 -2.69
N PHE A 138 -17.53 3.16 -3.66
CA PHE A 138 -17.52 4.28 -4.60
C PHE A 138 -17.26 3.81 -6.03
N VAL A 139 -17.67 4.63 -6.99
CA VAL A 139 -17.27 4.45 -8.39
C VAL A 139 -15.77 4.68 -8.47
N THR A 140 -15.01 3.60 -8.69
CA THR A 140 -13.56 3.64 -8.69
C THR A 140 -13.03 3.46 -10.10
N ILE A 141 -12.30 4.45 -10.60
CA ILE A 141 -11.69 4.46 -11.93
C ILE A 141 -10.20 4.18 -11.76
N PRO A 142 -9.68 3.05 -12.28
CA PRO A 142 -8.25 2.83 -12.31
C PRO A 142 -7.60 3.75 -13.35
N VAL A 143 -6.57 4.48 -12.93
CA VAL A 143 -5.82 5.44 -13.74
C VAL A 143 -4.38 5.00 -13.80
N ASP A 144 -3.79 4.94 -14.98
CA ASP A 144 -2.37 4.59 -15.12
C ASP A 144 -1.48 5.63 -14.42
N GLU A 145 -0.57 5.18 -13.56
CA GLU A 145 0.30 6.04 -12.73
C GLU A 145 1.58 6.49 -13.44
N PHE A 146 1.68 6.37 -14.76
CA PHE A 146 2.92 6.70 -15.47
C PHE A 146 3.42 8.12 -15.13
N ARG A 147 4.61 8.16 -14.52
CA ARG A 147 5.34 9.36 -14.07
C ARG A 147 4.56 10.32 -13.14
N THR A 148 3.43 9.92 -12.56
CA THR A 148 2.59 10.82 -11.74
C THR A 148 3.32 11.40 -10.52
N SER A 149 4.27 10.67 -9.94
CA SER A 149 5.12 11.17 -8.85
C SER A 149 6.33 11.99 -9.30
N TYR A 150 6.71 11.90 -10.58
CA TYR A 150 7.92 12.49 -11.17
C TYR A 150 7.65 13.72 -12.02
N THR A 151 6.38 14.09 -12.20
CA THR A 151 5.96 15.27 -12.95
C THR A 151 5.28 16.21 -11.96
N HIS A 152 5.67 17.47 -11.92
CA HIS A 152 5.03 18.47 -11.07
C HIS A 152 3.58 18.68 -11.53
N HIS A 153 2.63 18.60 -10.61
CA HIS A 153 1.20 18.55 -10.95
C HIS A 153 0.66 19.82 -11.64
N GLU A 154 1.23 20.98 -11.32
CA GLU A 154 0.90 22.26 -11.97
C GLU A 154 1.83 22.53 -13.16
N LEU A 155 3.12 22.70 -12.88
CA LEU A 155 4.16 23.11 -13.84
C LEU A 155 4.55 22.08 -14.91
N GLY A 156 4.25 20.79 -14.74
CA GLY A 156 4.65 19.74 -15.70
C GLY A 156 6.16 19.43 -15.75
N CYS A 157 6.98 20.15 -14.98
CA CYS A 157 8.42 19.92 -14.90
C CYS A 157 8.77 18.66 -14.08
N THR A 158 10.02 18.20 -14.14
CA THR A 158 10.50 17.11 -13.27
C THR A 158 11.06 17.71 -11.98
N PRO A 159 10.37 17.57 -10.84
CA PRO A 159 10.89 18.07 -9.57
C PRO A 159 12.09 17.23 -9.10
N GLN A 160 13.01 17.90 -8.43
CA GLN A 160 14.23 17.31 -7.89
C GLN A 160 13.94 16.59 -6.56
N ARG A 161 14.76 15.60 -6.23
CA ARG A 161 14.72 14.97 -4.91
C ARG A 161 15.42 15.89 -3.91
N VAL A 162 14.86 15.95 -2.70
CA VAL A 162 15.46 16.70 -1.61
C VAL A 162 16.41 15.79 -0.86
N ASP A 163 17.66 16.22 -0.73
CA ASP A 163 18.67 15.54 0.06
C ASP A 163 18.89 16.32 1.38
N MET A 164 19.00 15.58 2.47
CA MET A 164 19.49 16.03 3.76
C MET A 164 21.00 15.89 3.83
N GLU A 165 21.61 16.62 4.74
CA GLU A 165 23.01 16.43 5.10
C GLU A 165 23.28 14.97 5.50
N LYS A 166 24.39 14.43 5.01
CA LYS A 166 24.78 13.04 5.26
C LYS A 166 25.27 12.92 6.70
N CYS A 167 24.43 12.36 7.57
CA CYS A 167 24.79 12.13 8.97
C CYS A 167 25.02 10.65 9.28
N GLN A 168 26.05 10.38 10.08
CA GLN A 168 26.27 9.09 10.70
C GLN A 168 25.11 8.75 11.68
N ARG A 169 25.01 7.49 12.10
CA ARG A 169 24.15 7.11 13.25
C ARG A 169 24.62 7.81 14.53
N SER A 170 23.72 7.98 15.50
CA SER A 170 24.12 8.43 16.84
C SER A 170 25.09 7.41 17.46
N PRO A 171 25.90 7.81 18.46
CA PRO A 171 26.85 6.89 19.11
C PRO A 171 26.19 5.60 19.63
N GLU A 172 24.98 5.70 20.19
CA GLU A 172 24.22 4.55 20.71
C GLU A 172 23.80 3.57 19.60
N ASP A 173 23.36 4.11 18.45
CA ASP A 173 22.95 3.31 17.29
C ASP A 173 24.16 2.69 16.57
N ILE A 174 25.34 3.33 16.61
CA ILE A 174 26.58 2.74 16.09
C ILE A 174 26.98 1.53 16.92
N ALA A 175 26.91 1.62 18.25
CA ALA A 175 27.23 0.50 19.13
C ALA A 175 26.30 -0.70 18.88
N LYS A 176 25.01 -0.44 18.61
CA LYS A 176 24.01 -1.49 18.41
C LYS A 176 23.98 -2.09 17.00
N TYR A 177 24.22 -1.29 15.97
CA TYR A 177 23.98 -1.69 14.58
C TYR A 177 25.18 -1.49 13.65
N GLY A 178 26.31 -1.01 14.16
CA GLY A 178 27.51 -0.68 13.39
C GLY A 178 27.45 0.68 12.69
N ARG A 179 28.54 1.06 12.04
CA ARG A 179 28.61 2.26 11.18
C ARG A 179 27.83 2.05 9.89
N LEU A 180 27.37 3.15 9.29
CA LEU A 180 26.75 3.11 7.98
C LEU A 180 27.84 3.07 6.89
N THR A 181 27.58 2.35 5.81
CA THR A 181 28.37 2.46 4.58
C THR A 181 27.98 3.72 3.80
N ASP A 182 28.84 4.17 2.88
CA ASP A 182 28.57 5.36 2.05
C ASP A 182 27.27 5.24 1.26
N GLU A 183 26.99 4.07 0.69
CA GLU A 183 25.71 3.79 0.01
C GLU A 183 24.51 3.93 0.96
N GLN A 184 24.64 3.46 2.21
CA GLN A 184 23.58 3.55 3.20
C GLN A 184 23.35 5.00 3.67
N MET A 185 24.42 5.78 3.80
CA MET A 185 24.34 7.21 4.09
C MET A 185 23.67 7.97 2.95
N GLU A 186 24.04 7.68 1.69
CA GLU A 186 23.43 8.32 0.52
C GLU A 186 21.94 8.01 0.40
N ARG A 187 21.53 6.77 0.71
CA ARG A 187 20.11 6.39 0.77
C ARG A 187 19.35 7.11 1.89
N ARG A 188 20.01 7.39 3.02
CA ARG A 188 19.42 8.11 4.17
C ARG A 188 19.33 9.61 3.96
N ALA A 189 20.27 10.19 3.21
CA ALA A 189 20.23 11.60 2.84
C ALA A 189 18.98 11.93 2.02
N LYS A 190 18.52 11.02 1.15
CA LYS A 190 17.32 11.24 0.33
C LYS A 190 16.05 11.34 1.19
N VAL A 191 15.45 12.52 1.28
CA VAL A 191 14.20 12.76 2.02
C VAL A 191 13.04 12.08 1.32
N ARG A 192 12.54 11.00 1.93
CA ARG A 192 11.45 10.23 1.33
C ARG A 192 10.14 11.02 1.37
N GLY A 193 9.57 11.26 0.20
CA GLY A 193 8.22 11.81 0.06
C GLY A 193 8.16 13.33 -0.07
N LEU A 194 9.31 14.01 -0.06
CA LEU A 194 9.43 15.43 -0.37
C LEU A 194 10.16 15.61 -1.70
N LEU A 195 9.68 16.55 -2.51
CA LEU A 195 10.24 16.93 -3.79
C LEU A 195 10.46 18.44 -3.79
N ALA A 196 11.44 18.92 -4.55
CA ALA A 196 11.67 20.34 -4.76
C ALA A 196 11.41 20.70 -6.23
N SER A 197 10.56 21.70 -6.45
CA SER A 197 10.45 22.39 -7.72
C SER A 197 11.28 23.65 -7.66
N VAL A 198 12.12 23.87 -8.66
CA VAL A 198 12.87 25.13 -8.80
C VAL A 198 12.33 25.84 -10.03
N SER A 199 11.78 27.03 -9.82
CA SER A 199 11.30 27.90 -10.89
C SER A 199 11.99 29.26 -10.79
N THR A 200 12.26 29.87 -11.93
CA THR A 200 12.74 31.25 -11.98
C THR A 200 11.55 32.15 -12.30
N ILE A 201 11.19 33.04 -11.39
CA ILE A 201 10.16 34.06 -11.59
C ILE A 201 10.82 35.41 -11.33
N ASN A 202 10.80 36.32 -12.31
CA ASN A 202 11.43 37.64 -12.22
C ASN A 202 12.89 37.59 -11.77
N ASP A 203 13.70 36.73 -12.40
CA ASP A 203 15.12 36.47 -12.08
C ASP A 203 15.41 35.98 -10.64
N LYS A 204 14.38 35.71 -9.85
CA LYS A 204 14.50 35.10 -8.52
C LYS A 204 14.23 33.61 -8.64
N LYS A 205 15.21 32.81 -8.20
CA LYS A 205 15.03 31.36 -8.02
C LYS A 205 14.13 31.15 -6.82
N LEU A 206 12.93 30.63 -7.07
CA LEU A 206 12.00 30.20 -6.05
C LEU A 206 12.03 28.67 -5.99
N MET A 207 12.24 28.15 -4.78
CA MET A 207 12.28 26.72 -4.52
C MET A 207 11.06 26.36 -3.69
N GLU A 208 10.18 25.55 -4.27
CA GLU A 208 8.95 25.09 -3.63
C GLU A 208 9.06 23.61 -3.27
N PHE A 209 8.73 23.29 -2.03
CA PHE A 209 8.69 21.90 -1.58
C PHE A 209 7.30 21.31 -1.76
N VAL A 210 7.23 20.18 -2.46
CA VAL A 210 5.98 19.49 -2.78
C VAL A 210 6.00 18.09 -2.18
N ASN A 211 4.90 17.74 -1.50
CA ASN A 211 4.71 16.37 -1.05
C ASN A 211 4.50 15.44 -2.25
N ARG A 212 5.32 14.40 -2.38
CA ARG A 212 5.28 13.45 -3.51
C ARG A 212 3.92 12.77 -3.67
N ASP A 213 3.29 12.37 -2.57
CA ASP A 213 2.04 11.62 -2.62
C ASP A 213 0.86 12.55 -2.99
N PHE A 214 0.91 13.81 -2.54
CA PHE A 214 -0.02 14.86 -3.00
C PHE A 214 0.17 15.16 -4.49
N ASN A 215 1.41 15.34 -4.93
CA ASN A 215 1.75 15.57 -6.34
C ASN A 215 1.22 14.43 -7.24
N ALA A 216 1.44 13.18 -6.83
CA ALA A 216 0.94 12.01 -7.53
C ALA A 216 -0.60 11.98 -7.57
N ALA A 217 -1.26 12.24 -6.44
CA ALA A 217 -2.73 12.28 -6.37
C ALA A 217 -3.34 13.37 -7.27
N SER A 218 -2.73 14.56 -7.29
CA SER A 218 -3.14 15.66 -8.17
C SER A 218 -2.99 15.30 -9.65
N ASN A 219 -1.89 14.64 -10.04
CA ASN A 219 -1.70 14.16 -11.40
C ASN A 219 -2.67 13.03 -11.80
N ILE A 220 -2.96 12.10 -10.88
CA ILE A 220 -3.96 11.04 -11.10
C ILE A 220 -5.34 11.67 -11.33
N ARG A 221 -5.73 12.64 -10.51
CA ARG A 221 -6.97 13.40 -10.69
C ARG A 221 -7.00 14.10 -12.04
N ARG A 222 -5.91 14.79 -12.42
CA ARG A 222 -5.78 15.47 -13.71
C ARG A 222 -5.98 14.51 -14.88
N CYS A 223 -5.35 13.32 -14.82
CA CYS A 223 -5.52 12.28 -15.83
C CYS A 223 -6.96 11.72 -15.90
N ALA A 224 -7.69 11.67 -14.78
CA ALA A 224 -9.06 11.16 -14.75
C ALA A 224 -10.09 12.18 -15.27
N VAL A 225 -9.83 13.48 -15.07
CA VAL A 225 -10.77 14.56 -15.38
C VAL A 225 -10.54 15.14 -16.78
N MET A 226 -9.30 15.24 -17.25
CA MET A 226 -9.00 15.85 -18.54
C MET A 226 -9.31 14.90 -19.71
N ALA A 227 -9.88 15.45 -20.80
CA ALA A 227 -10.21 14.69 -22.01
C ALA A 227 -8.98 14.11 -22.72
N LYS A 228 -7.87 14.84 -22.67
CA LYS A 228 -6.56 14.42 -23.18
C LYS A 228 -5.58 14.36 -22.03
N ARG A 229 -4.82 13.28 -21.97
CA ARG A 229 -3.73 13.11 -21.00
C ARG A 229 -2.56 13.99 -21.41
N ALA A 230 -1.92 14.61 -20.43
CA ALA A 230 -0.72 15.42 -20.67
C ALA A 230 0.40 14.54 -21.28
N PRO A 231 1.17 15.04 -22.27
CA PRO A 231 2.23 14.26 -22.93
C PRO A 231 3.25 13.68 -21.94
N GLU A 232 3.60 14.43 -20.91
CA GLU A 232 4.59 14.06 -19.89
C GLU A 232 4.12 12.87 -19.03
N LEU A 233 2.81 12.72 -18.90
CA LEU A 233 2.14 11.64 -18.17
C LEU A 233 1.74 10.49 -19.10
N THR A 234 1.97 10.59 -20.41
CA THR A 234 1.54 9.58 -21.40
C THR A 234 2.70 8.65 -21.73
N ARG A 235 2.45 7.34 -21.79
CA ARG A 235 3.46 6.40 -22.31
C ARG A 235 3.46 6.47 -23.83
N VAL A 236 4.66 6.52 -24.42
CA VAL A 236 4.84 6.52 -25.89
C VAL A 236 4.15 5.32 -26.55
N ASN A 237 4.08 4.17 -25.85
CA ASN A 237 3.50 2.92 -26.35
C ASN A 237 2.21 2.51 -25.60
N PHE A 238 1.38 3.45 -25.12
CA PHE A 238 0.14 3.08 -24.42
C PHE A 238 -0.93 2.57 -25.41
N VAL A 239 -0.99 1.26 -25.62
CA VAL A 239 -2.07 0.60 -26.36
C VAL A 239 -3.22 0.31 -25.38
N GLY A 240 -4.00 1.34 -25.05
CA GLY A 240 -5.16 1.21 -24.18
C GLY A 240 -5.99 2.50 -24.19
N GLN A 241 -7.32 2.38 -24.14
CA GLN A 241 -8.15 3.56 -23.93
C GLN A 241 -8.02 4.01 -22.46
N PRO A 242 -7.80 5.31 -22.19
CA PRO A 242 -8.04 5.83 -20.84
C PRO A 242 -9.50 5.55 -20.49
N LEU A 243 -9.75 4.86 -19.38
CA LEU A 243 -11.12 4.65 -18.90
C LEU A 243 -11.70 6.02 -18.52
N ARG A 244 -12.44 6.62 -19.44
CA ARG A 244 -13.09 7.92 -19.24
C ARG A 244 -14.23 7.78 -18.24
N ALA A 245 -14.38 8.74 -17.34
CA ALA A 245 -15.54 8.82 -16.45
C ALA A 245 -16.86 8.87 -17.24
N GLU A 246 -16.84 9.43 -18.45
CA GLU A 246 -17.99 9.51 -19.36
C GLU A 246 -18.53 8.15 -19.79
N LEU A 247 -17.67 7.14 -19.97
CA LEU A 247 -18.08 5.77 -20.33
C LEU A 247 -18.88 5.07 -19.22
N TYR A 248 -18.80 5.58 -17.99
CA TYR A 248 -19.58 5.05 -16.87
C TYR A 248 -20.93 5.75 -16.69
N LYS A 249 -21.22 6.88 -17.38
CA LYS A 249 -22.53 7.56 -17.26
C LYS A 249 -23.73 6.61 -17.42
N GLY A 250 -23.64 5.62 -18.32
CA GLY A 250 -24.68 4.59 -18.52
C GLY A 250 -24.65 3.41 -17.54
N LYS A 251 -23.51 3.13 -16.90
CA LYS A 251 -23.35 2.09 -15.86
C LYS A 251 -23.60 2.62 -14.44
N LEU A 252 -23.86 3.91 -14.30
CA LEU A 252 -24.30 4.60 -13.09
C LEU A 252 -25.79 4.33 -12.76
N LYS A 253 -26.38 3.19 -13.14
CA LYS A 253 -27.64 2.79 -12.51
C LYS A 253 -27.36 2.47 -11.04
N PRO A 254 -28.22 2.88 -10.10
CA PRO A 254 -28.07 2.46 -8.73
C PRO A 254 -27.97 0.93 -8.71
N LEU A 255 -26.94 0.38 -8.06
CA LEU A 255 -27.06 -0.98 -7.55
C LEU A 255 -28.14 -0.89 -6.47
N VAL A 256 -29.41 -0.98 -6.89
CA VAL A 256 -30.50 -1.35 -6.01
C VAL A 256 -30.13 -2.74 -5.56
N TRP A 257 -29.56 -2.85 -4.36
CA TRP A 257 -29.34 -4.13 -3.71
C TRP A 257 -30.71 -4.69 -3.37
N GLY A 258 -31.36 -5.30 -4.37
CA GLY A 258 -32.44 -6.25 -4.13
C GLY A 258 -31.86 -7.36 -3.28
N ARG A 259 -32.29 -7.46 -2.02
CA ARG A 259 -32.11 -8.66 -1.21
C ARG A 259 -32.82 -9.80 -1.94
N SER A 260 -32.05 -10.67 -2.61
CA SER A 260 -32.57 -11.98 -3.00
C SER A 260 -32.68 -12.83 -1.73
N LEU A 261 -33.92 -13.12 -1.32
CA LEU A 261 -34.25 -13.97 -0.19
C LEU A 261 -34.07 -15.48 -0.46
N LYS A 262 -33.49 -15.91 -1.59
CA LYS A 262 -33.62 -17.31 -2.03
C LYS A 262 -32.37 -18.12 -2.38
N THR A 263 -31.14 -17.58 -2.37
CA THR A 263 -29.96 -18.45 -2.58
C THR A 263 -28.71 -17.95 -1.88
N PHE A 264 -28.45 -18.49 -0.68
CA PHE A 264 -27.18 -18.41 0.06
C PHE A 264 -26.07 -19.17 -0.68
N ARG A 265 -25.56 -18.67 -1.83
CA ARG A 265 -24.31 -19.17 -2.43
C ARG A 265 -23.35 -18.05 -2.76
N ARG A 266 -22.17 -18.13 -2.14
CA ARG A 266 -21.00 -17.31 -2.46
C ARG A 266 -20.51 -17.66 -3.86
N LEU A 267 -20.29 -16.65 -4.70
CA LEU A 267 -19.39 -16.80 -5.84
C LEU A 267 -17.98 -17.05 -5.30
N HIS A 268 -17.50 -18.28 -5.51
CA HIS A 268 -16.10 -18.65 -5.38
C HIS A 268 -15.29 -17.84 -6.39
N VAL A 269 -14.42 -16.95 -5.92
CA VAL A 269 -13.22 -16.59 -6.67
C VAL A 269 -12.11 -17.46 -6.09
N GLY A 270 -12.03 -18.69 -6.62
CA GLY A 270 -10.91 -19.58 -6.40
C GLY A 270 -9.75 -19.13 -7.28
N GLY A 271 -8.70 -18.61 -6.65
CA GLY A 271 -7.38 -18.39 -7.24
C GLY A 271 -6.37 -18.78 -6.18
N ARG A 272 -5.95 -20.05 -6.24
CA ARG A 272 -5.02 -20.72 -5.33
C ARG A 272 -3.66 -20.02 -5.33
N TYR A 273 -3.09 -19.79 -4.15
CA TYR A 273 -1.66 -19.94 -3.95
C TYR A 273 -1.50 -20.93 -2.81
N PHE A 274 -1.09 -22.14 -3.20
CA PHE A 274 -0.51 -23.14 -2.33
C PHE A 274 0.97 -22.79 -2.10
N VAL A 275 1.44 -23.22 -0.92
CA VAL A 275 2.79 -23.18 -0.33
C VAL A 275 3.10 -21.96 0.52
#